data_AF-A0A5N7U3K4-F1
#
_entry.id   AF-A0A5N7U3K4-F1
#
_cell.length_a   1.000
_cell.length_b   1.000
_cell.length_c   1.000
_cell.angle_alpha   90.00
_cell.angle_beta   90.00
_cell.angle_gamma   90.00
#
_symmetry.space_group_name_H-M   'P 1'
#
loop_
_entity.id
_entity.type
_entity.pdbx_description
1 polymer ?
#
loop_
_entity_poly.entity_id
_entity_poly.type
_entity_poly.pdbx_seq_one_letter_code
_entity_poly.pdbx_strand_id
1 'polypeptide(L)'
;MKKILFTLFIICSFVLNAQRTDYDWKKMDPKQRKEVINNLSPEERKALLTKFRNNMVMENLNIDPSDKTEFTEIYNEYLDSQRQIKSQFNSNFDPEALSDEEAKAKLQQSFEVGQKLLDNRKKYAEKMQQVIPCQKVLKLFQSEGMMRDKMNERKPHGNDNNSRPKQTP
;
A
#
# COMPACT_ATOMS: atom_id res chain seq x y z
N MET A 1 -62.88 -15.67 -24.88
CA MET A 1 -62.73 -16.67 -23.79
C MET A 1 -61.24 -16.82 -23.45
N LYS A 2 -60.92 -16.72 -22.14
CA LYS A 2 -59.74 -17.24 -21.40
C LYS A 2 -58.33 -16.81 -21.89
N LYS A 3 -57.69 -15.83 -21.23
CA LYS A 3 -56.70 -15.93 -20.10
C LYS A 3 -55.41 -16.67 -20.54
N ILE A 4 -54.21 -16.07 -20.44
CA ILE A 4 -53.31 -16.17 -19.26
C ILE A 4 -52.29 -15.02 -19.27
N LEU A 5 -52.09 -14.41 -18.09
CA LEU A 5 -51.00 -13.50 -17.73
C LEU A 5 -49.65 -14.24 -17.69
N PHE A 6 -48.58 -13.59 -18.15
CA PHE A 6 -47.25 -13.79 -17.57
C PHE A 6 -46.55 -12.44 -17.39
N THR A 7 -46.62 -11.93 -16.17
CA THR A 7 -45.74 -10.91 -15.63
C THR A 7 -44.35 -11.54 -15.45
N LEU A 8 -43.34 -11.07 -16.17
CA LEU A 8 -41.94 -11.43 -15.91
C LEU A 8 -41.21 -10.19 -15.40
N PHE A 9 -40.84 -10.27 -14.12
CA PHE A 9 -39.94 -9.37 -13.42
C PHE A 9 -38.60 -9.28 -14.17
N ILE A 10 -38.30 -8.13 -14.79
CA ILE A 10 -36.94 -7.80 -15.20
C ILE A 10 -36.24 -7.26 -13.95
N ILE A 11 -35.76 -8.17 -13.10
CA ILE A 11 -34.89 -7.84 -11.97
C ILE A 11 -33.45 -7.86 -12.49
N CYS A 12 -32.84 -6.69 -12.47
CA CYS A 12 -31.40 -6.42 -12.32
C CYS A 12 -30.43 -7.31 -13.10
N SER A 13 -30.20 -6.94 -14.36
CA SER A 13 -28.91 -7.17 -15.02
C SER A 13 -28.03 -5.92 -14.93
N PHE A 14 -27.80 -5.41 -13.72
CA PHE A 14 -26.61 -4.59 -13.45
C PHE A 14 -25.50 -5.51 -12.98
N VAL A 15 -25.11 -6.47 -13.83
CA VAL A 15 -23.76 -7.02 -13.75
C VAL A 15 -22.87 -5.95 -14.36
N LEU A 16 -22.34 -5.12 -13.48
CA LEU A 16 -21.27 -4.17 -13.77
C LEU A 16 -20.24 -4.88 -14.66
N ASN A 17 -20.05 -4.31 -15.84
CA ASN A 17 -18.89 -4.53 -16.67
C ASN A 17 -17.65 -4.12 -15.88
N ALA A 18 -17.14 -4.99 -15.01
CA ALA A 18 -15.73 -4.97 -14.66
C ALA A 18 -14.98 -5.43 -15.92
N GLN A 19 -14.83 -4.52 -16.88
CA GLN A 19 -13.90 -4.70 -17.98
C GLN A 19 -12.52 -4.91 -17.35
N ARG A 20 -12.09 -6.18 -17.29
CA ARG A 20 -10.69 -6.53 -17.01
C ARG A 20 -9.86 -6.08 -18.21
N THR A 21 -9.52 -4.80 -18.27
CA THR A 21 -8.54 -4.30 -19.23
C THR A 21 -7.16 -4.69 -18.73
N ASP A 22 -6.67 -5.86 -19.15
CA ASP A 22 -5.28 -6.24 -18.92
C ASP A 22 -4.41 -5.51 -19.97
N TYR A 23 -4.04 -4.27 -19.66
CA TYR A 23 -3.18 -3.47 -20.52
C TYR A 23 -1.77 -4.09 -20.60
N ASP A 24 -1.21 -4.19 -21.80
CA ASP A 24 0.19 -4.60 -22.00
C ASP A 24 1.12 -3.40 -21.77
N TRP A 25 1.33 -3.08 -20.49
CA TRP A 25 2.12 -1.92 -20.06
C TRP A 25 3.55 -1.91 -20.60
N LYS A 26 4.13 -3.08 -20.90
CA LYS A 26 5.50 -3.20 -21.45
C LYS A 26 5.59 -2.62 -22.86
N LYS A 27 4.50 -2.65 -23.63
CA LYS A 27 4.43 -2.14 -25.01
C LYS A 27 4.00 -0.68 -25.11
N MET A 28 3.44 -0.10 -24.05
CA MET A 28 3.02 1.30 -24.03
C MET A 28 4.20 2.25 -23.81
N ASP A 29 4.19 3.39 -24.50
CA ASP A 29 5.13 4.49 -24.23
C ASP A 29 4.73 5.27 -22.95
N PRO A 30 5.65 6.07 -22.36
CA PRO A 30 5.36 6.79 -21.12
C PRO A 30 4.17 7.76 -21.17
N LYS A 31 3.88 8.37 -22.33
CA LYS A 31 2.73 9.29 -22.49
C LYS A 31 1.43 8.51 -22.48
N GLN A 32 1.37 7.40 -23.22
CA GLN A 32 0.21 6.50 -23.24
C GLN A 32 -0.11 5.96 -21.84
N ARG A 33 0.92 5.53 -21.09
CA ARG A 33 0.74 5.05 -19.71
C ARG A 33 0.16 6.14 -18.81
N LYS A 34 0.68 7.37 -18.92
CA LYS A 34 0.22 8.51 -18.13
C LYS A 34 -1.24 8.86 -18.46
N GLU A 35 -1.60 8.84 -19.73
CA GLU A 35 -2.97 9.12 -20.18
C GLU A 35 -3.96 8.09 -19.62
N VAL A 36 -3.64 6.79 -19.76
CA VAL A 36 -4.47 5.71 -19.19
C VAL A 36 -4.66 5.92 -17.69
N ILE A 37 -3.57 6.12 -16.93
CA ILE A 37 -3.64 6.30 -15.46
C ILE A 37 -4.47 7.53 -15.05
N ASN A 38 -4.40 8.61 -15.82
CA ASN A 38 -5.14 9.83 -15.56
C ASN A 38 -6.65 9.64 -15.79
N ASN A 39 -7.03 8.80 -16.75
CA ASN A 39 -8.43 8.54 -17.10
C ASN A 39 -9.11 7.51 -16.18
N LEU A 40 -8.37 6.80 -15.34
CA LEU A 40 -8.93 5.87 -14.35
C LEU A 40 -9.62 6.61 -13.19
N SER A 41 -10.75 6.07 -12.74
CA SER A 41 -11.35 6.45 -11.46
C SER A 41 -10.41 6.17 -10.29
N PRO A 42 -10.61 6.79 -9.11
CA PRO A 42 -9.78 6.54 -7.93
C PRO A 42 -9.71 5.06 -7.54
N GLU A 43 -10.82 4.32 -7.67
CA GLU A 43 -10.87 2.89 -7.35
C GLU A 43 -10.09 2.04 -8.35
N GLU A 44 -10.28 2.29 -9.66
CA GLU A 44 -9.53 1.59 -10.71
C GLU A 44 -8.03 1.88 -10.61
N ARG A 45 -7.65 3.14 -10.33
CA ARG A 45 -6.26 3.52 -10.10
C ARG A 45 -5.69 2.79 -8.90
N LYS A 46 -6.44 2.68 -7.79
CA LYS A 46 -6.02 1.92 -6.60
C LYS A 46 -5.83 0.43 -6.93
N ALA A 47 -6.76 -0.16 -7.68
CA ALA A 47 -6.67 -1.56 -8.10
C ALA A 47 -5.46 -1.79 -9.01
N LEU A 48 -5.21 -0.90 -9.97
CA LEU A 48 -4.05 -0.95 -10.85
C LEU A 48 -2.73 -0.89 -10.08
N LEU A 49 -2.59 0.09 -9.18
CA LEU A 49 -1.38 0.24 -8.35
C LEU A 49 -1.17 -0.97 -7.44
N THR A 50 -2.24 -1.55 -6.92
CA THR A 50 -2.19 -2.79 -6.12
C THR A 50 -1.69 -3.96 -6.96
N LYS A 51 -2.23 -4.14 -8.18
CA LYS A 51 -1.78 -5.17 -9.13
C LYS A 51 -0.29 -5.02 -9.46
N PHE A 52 0.17 -3.81 -9.78
CA PHE A 52 1.58 -3.55 -10.07
C PHE A 52 2.50 -3.85 -8.89
N ARG A 53 2.13 -3.38 -7.70
CA ARG A 53 2.91 -3.64 -6.48
C ARG A 53 3.03 -5.15 -6.23
N ASN A 54 1.92 -5.88 -6.34
CA ASN A 54 1.93 -7.34 -6.14
C ASN A 54 2.79 -8.04 -7.19
N ASN A 55 2.64 -7.71 -8.47
CA ASN A 55 3.46 -8.29 -9.54
C ASN A 55 4.95 -8.03 -9.33
N MET A 56 5.32 -6.79 -8.98
CA MET A 56 6.72 -6.43 -8.72
C MET A 56 7.31 -7.24 -7.56
N VAL A 57 6.55 -7.47 -6.49
CA VAL A 57 7.00 -8.28 -5.35
C VAL A 57 7.10 -9.76 -5.75
N MET A 58 6.13 -10.29 -6.50
CA MET A 58 6.17 -11.68 -6.98
C MET A 58 7.41 -11.95 -7.83
N GLU A 59 7.69 -11.04 -8.77
CA GLU A 59 8.86 -11.10 -9.65
C GLU A 59 10.16 -10.96 -8.86
N ASN A 60 10.24 -10.02 -7.91
CA ASN A 60 11.44 -9.81 -7.11
C ASN A 60 11.78 -11.03 -6.24
N LEU A 61 10.76 -11.68 -5.66
CA LEU A 61 10.93 -12.86 -4.81
C LEU A 61 11.01 -14.17 -5.62
N ASN A 62 10.74 -14.12 -6.92
CA ASN A 62 10.63 -15.29 -7.79
C ASN A 62 9.65 -16.32 -7.20
N ILE A 63 8.42 -15.89 -6.90
CA ILE A 63 7.38 -16.77 -6.33
C ILE A 63 6.93 -17.80 -7.38
N ASP A 64 6.82 -19.06 -6.97
CA ASP A 64 6.36 -20.14 -7.84
C ASP A 64 4.92 -19.85 -8.30
N PRO A 65 4.57 -20.08 -9.58
CA PRO A 65 3.20 -19.89 -10.05
C PRO A 65 2.13 -20.56 -9.19
N SER A 66 2.41 -21.73 -8.60
CA SER A 66 1.48 -22.46 -7.74
C SER A 66 1.18 -21.74 -6.41
N ASP A 67 2.14 -20.98 -5.87
CA ASP A 67 2.02 -20.28 -4.59
C ASP A 67 1.50 -18.84 -4.72
N LYS A 68 1.42 -18.30 -5.96
CA LYS A 68 1.16 -16.87 -6.20
C LYS A 68 -0.14 -16.37 -5.59
N THR A 69 -1.22 -17.12 -5.72
CA THR A 69 -2.55 -16.69 -5.24
C THR A 69 -2.55 -16.55 -3.72
N GLU A 70 -2.19 -17.62 -3.02
CA GLU A 70 -2.17 -17.67 -1.56
C GLU A 70 -1.16 -16.67 -0.98
N PHE A 71 0.05 -16.59 -1.53
CA PHE A 71 1.02 -15.60 -1.09
C PHE A 71 0.52 -14.16 -1.29
N THR A 72 -0.12 -13.87 -2.43
CA THR A 72 -0.64 -12.52 -2.71
C THR A 72 -1.73 -12.11 -1.73
N GLU A 73 -2.60 -13.03 -1.34
CA GLU A 73 -3.63 -12.80 -0.33
C GLU A 73 -3.01 -12.45 1.02
N ILE A 74 -2.10 -13.30 1.52
CA ILE A 74 -1.40 -13.09 2.80
C ILE A 74 -0.60 -11.77 2.77
N TYR A 75 0.03 -11.44 1.64
CA TYR A 75 0.80 -10.21 1.49
C TYR A 75 -0.08 -8.95 1.50
N ASN A 76 -1.26 -8.99 0.88
CA ASN A 76 -2.20 -7.88 0.95
C ASN A 76 -2.77 -7.71 2.37
N GLU A 77 -3.12 -8.81 3.04
CA GLU A 77 -3.55 -8.79 4.45
C GLU A 77 -2.48 -8.14 5.36
N TYR A 78 -1.21 -8.50 5.17
CA TYR A 78 -0.09 -7.92 5.91
C TYR A 78 -0.02 -6.40 5.77
N LEU A 79 -0.15 -5.90 4.53
CA LEU A 79 -0.04 -4.47 4.24
C LEU A 79 -1.24 -3.67 4.74
N ASP A 80 -2.45 -4.23 4.62
CA ASP A 80 -3.65 -3.58 5.13
C ASP A 80 -3.64 -3.54 6.67
N SER A 81 -3.19 -4.62 7.32
CA SER A 81 -2.98 -4.63 8.77
C SER A 81 -1.90 -3.61 9.18
N GLN A 82 -0.78 -3.55 8.44
CA GLN A 82 0.27 -2.57 8.69
C GLN A 82 -0.26 -1.13 8.54
N ARG A 83 -1.11 -0.87 7.53
CA ARG A 83 -1.74 0.44 7.30
C ARG A 83 -2.66 0.82 8.46
N GLN A 84 -3.50 -0.10 8.92
CA GLN A 84 -4.42 0.11 10.04
C GLN A 84 -3.68 0.36 11.35
N ILE A 85 -2.55 -0.31 11.58
CA ILE A 85 -1.70 -0.04 12.76
C ILE A 85 -1.07 1.35 12.64
N LYS A 86 -0.50 1.71 11.48
CA LYS A 86 0.10 3.02 11.25
C LYS A 86 -0.90 4.16 11.40
N SER A 87 -2.16 3.99 11.00
CA SER A 87 -3.20 5.02 11.15
C SER A 87 -3.57 5.32 12.59
N GLN A 88 -3.19 4.46 13.55
CA GLN A 88 -3.39 4.73 14.98
C GLN A 88 -2.44 5.81 15.52
N PHE A 89 -1.37 6.14 14.79
CA PHE A 89 -0.43 7.20 15.17
C PHE A 89 -0.50 8.35 14.17
N ASN A 90 -0.94 9.51 14.63
CA ASN A 90 -0.81 10.74 13.84
C ASN A 90 0.60 11.30 14.03
N SER A 91 1.43 11.21 13.00
CA SER A 91 2.80 11.76 12.97
C SER A 91 2.86 13.24 12.58
N ASN A 92 1.73 13.87 12.25
CA ASN A 92 1.65 15.28 11.89
C ASN A 92 1.29 16.12 13.12
N PHE A 93 2.30 16.47 13.90
CA PHE A 93 2.21 17.38 15.03
C PHE A 93 3.54 18.15 15.17
N ASP A 94 3.48 19.32 15.78
CA ASP A 94 4.66 20.11 16.15
C ASP A 94 5.07 19.75 17.59
N PRO A 95 6.24 19.12 17.81
CA PRO A 95 6.69 18.74 19.16
C PRO A 95 6.84 19.94 20.09
N GLU A 96 7.22 21.12 19.58
CA GLU A 96 7.47 22.33 20.38
C GLU A 96 6.17 23.00 20.86
N ALA A 97 5.03 22.61 20.29
CA ALA A 97 3.71 23.12 20.66
C ALA A 97 2.97 22.24 21.67
N LEU A 98 3.56 21.12 22.10
CA LEU A 98 2.95 20.18 23.04
C LEU A 98 3.30 20.51 24.49
N SER A 99 2.38 20.25 25.42
CA SER A 99 2.74 20.15 26.84
C SER A 99 3.61 18.91 27.11
N ASP A 100 4.32 18.88 28.25
CA ASP A 100 5.10 17.71 28.66
C ASP A 100 4.25 16.43 28.74
N GLU A 101 3.01 16.53 29.24
CA GLU A 101 2.08 15.41 29.31
C GLU A 101 1.63 14.94 27.93
N GLU A 102 1.35 15.86 27.02
CA GLU A 102 0.97 15.54 25.63
C GLU A 102 2.14 14.89 24.89
N ALA A 103 3.35 15.44 25.03
CA ALA A 103 4.57 14.87 24.46
C ALA A 103 4.83 13.47 25.01
N LYS A 104 4.66 13.26 26.32
CA LYS A 104 4.78 11.93 26.95
C LYS A 104 3.75 10.95 26.41
N ALA A 105 2.50 11.38 26.21
CA ALA A 105 1.46 10.55 25.60
C ALA A 105 1.81 10.16 24.15
N LYS A 106 2.37 11.09 23.36
CA LYS A 106 2.84 10.81 22.00
C LYS A 106 3.99 9.80 21.98
N LEU A 107 4.95 9.93 22.89
CA LEU A 107 6.04 8.95 23.04
C LEU A 107 5.49 7.56 23.34
N GLN A 108 4.58 7.45 24.31
CA GLN A 108 3.97 6.17 24.67
C GLN A 108 3.21 5.55 23.49
N GLN A 109 2.40 6.35 22.79
CA GLN A 109 1.68 5.91 21.60
C GLN A 109 2.64 5.41 20.49
N SER A 110 3.79 6.07 20.32
CA SER A 110 4.80 5.66 19.34
C SER A 110 5.38 4.27 19.65
N PHE A 111 5.62 3.96 20.93
CA PHE A 111 6.10 2.64 21.36
C PHE A 111 5.04 1.56 21.15
N GLU A 112 3.79 1.84 21.49
CA GLU A 112 2.67 0.89 21.28
C GLU A 112 2.47 0.55 19.81
N VAL A 113 2.53 1.57 18.94
CA VAL A 113 2.42 1.38 17.48
C VAL A 113 3.63 0.61 16.96
N GLY A 114 4.84 0.91 17.45
CA GLY A 114 6.06 0.17 17.13
C GLY A 114 5.95 -1.32 17.50
N GLN A 115 5.45 -1.62 18.70
CA GLN A 115 5.23 -2.99 19.16
C GLN A 115 4.22 -3.73 18.28
N LYS A 116 3.06 -3.10 17.99
CA LYS A 116 2.05 -3.68 17.08
C LYS A 116 2.61 -3.95 15.68
N LEU A 117 3.45 -3.07 15.15
CA LEU A 117 4.11 -3.28 13.85
C LEU A 117 5.09 -4.46 13.88
N LEU A 118 5.85 -4.61 14.97
CA LEU A 118 6.75 -5.76 15.14
C LEU A 118 5.97 -7.06 15.24
N ASP A 119 4.89 -7.09 16.02
CA ASP A 119 4.05 -8.28 16.18
C ASP A 119 3.30 -8.63 14.89
N ASN A 120 2.84 -7.61 14.13
CA ASN A 120 2.31 -7.80 12.79
C ASN A 120 3.33 -8.45 11.86
N ARG A 121 4.58 -7.97 11.88
CA ARG A 121 5.67 -8.56 11.09
C ARG A 121 5.93 -10.02 11.48
N LYS A 122 5.97 -10.35 12.78
CA LYS A 122 6.12 -11.74 13.25
C LYS A 122 4.98 -12.64 12.74
N LYS A 123 3.73 -12.22 12.99
CA LYS A 123 2.52 -12.95 12.57
C LYS A 123 2.52 -13.27 11.08
N TYR A 124 2.82 -12.29 10.23
CA TYR A 124 2.80 -12.51 8.79
C TYR A 124 4.05 -13.20 8.26
N ALA A 125 5.20 -13.11 8.95
CA ALA A 125 6.35 -13.95 8.64
C ALA A 125 6.02 -15.44 8.81
N GLU A 126 5.35 -15.79 9.92
CA GLU A 126 4.89 -17.16 10.20
C GLU A 126 3.87 -17.67 9.18
N LYS A 127 2.92 -16.83 8.76
CA LYS A 127 1.98 -17.18 7.67
C LYS A 127 2.70 -17.36 6.33
N MET A 128 3.55 -16.41 5.94
CA MET A 128 4.23 -16.45 4.65
C MET A 128 5.20 -17.63 4.54
N GLN A 129 5.90 -18.01 5.61
CA GLN A 129 6.85 -19.13 5.57
C GLN A 129 6.17 -20.50 5.43
N GLN A 130 4.84 -20.59 5.62
CA GLN A 130 4.07 -21.79 5.31
C GLN A 130 3.83 -21.96 3.80
N VAL A 131 3.92 -20.86 3.05
CA VAL A 131 3.60 -20.81 1.61
C VAL A 131 4.86 -20.67 0.77
N ILE A 132 5.85 -19.91 1.25
CA ILE A 132 7.10 -19.64 0.51
C ILE A 132 8.33 -19.89 1.41
N PRO A 133 9.51 -20.22 0.84
CA PRO A 133 10.72 -20.40 1.62
C PRO A 133 11.09 -19.21 2.50
N CYS A 134 11.59 -19.47 3.71
CA CYS A 134 11.98 -18.44 4.68
C CYS A 134 12.96 -17.39 4.10
N GLN A 135 13.85 -17.79 3.18
CA GLN A 135 14.78 -16.88 2.51
C GLN A 135 14.05 -15.83 1.68
N LYS A 136 12.94 -16.19 1.03
CA LYS A 136 12.10 -15.24 0.28
C LYS A 136 11.35 -14.30 1.22
N VAL A 137 10.87 -14.80 2.37
CA VAL A 137 10.26 -13.97 3.42
C VAL A 137 11.28 -12.96 3.98
N LEU A 138 12.52 -13.40 4.24
CA LEU A 138 13.60 -12.50 4.67
C LEU A 138 13.91 -11.44 3.61
N LYS A 139 14.03 -11.85 2.34
CA LYS A 139 14.27 -10.93 1.21
C LYS A 139 13.16 -9.88 1.09
N LEU A 140 11.89 -10.28 1.27
CA LEU A 140 10.75 -9.35 1.28
C LEU A 140 10.99 -8.25 2.31
N PHE A 141 11.24 -8.60 3.57
CA PHE A 141 11.40 -7.59 4.63
C PHE A 141 12.66 -6.73 4.47
N GLN A 142 13.75 -7.27 3.91
CA GLN A 142 14.92 -6.45 3.57
C GLN A 142 14.59 -5.40 2.51
N SER A 143 13.79 -5.77 1.50
CA SER A 143 13.40 -4.86 0.42
C SER A 143 12.47 -3.74 0.89
N GLU A 144 11.61 -3.99 1.88
CA GLU A 144 10.74 -2.97 2.49
C GLU A 144 11.53 -1.87 3.20
N GLY A 145 12.56 -2.25 3.97
CA GLY A 145 13.45 -1.29 4.63
C GLY A 145 14.18 -0.39 3.63
N MET A 146 14.80 -1.00 2.62
CA MET A 146 15.54 -0.26 1.59
C MET A 146 14.65 0.70 0.77
N MET A 147 13.41 0.30 0.46
CA MET A 147 12.48 1.16 -0.28
C MET A 147 12.05 2.37 0.55
N ARG A 148 11.81 2.19 1.85
CA ARG A 148 11.52 3.28 2.78
C ARG A 148 12.69 4.26 2.85
N ASP A 149 13.90 3.76 2.99
CA ASP A 149 15.09 4.59 3.17
C ASP A 149 15.37 5.41 1.90
N LYS A 150 15.30 4.79 0.71
CA LYS A 150 15.38 5.50 -0.59
C LYS A 150 14.28 6.55 -0.78
N MET A 151 13.07 6.30 -0.30
CA MET A 151 11.98 7.28 -0.38
C MET A 151 12.22 8.48 0.55
N ASN A 152 12.84 8.25 1.71
CA ASN A 152 13.21 9.30 2.64
C ASN A 152 14.38 10.14 2.12
N GLU A 153 15.38 9.54 1.48
CA GLU A 153 16.51 10.23 0.83
C GLU A 153 16.05 11.14 -0.33
N ARG A 154 15.00 10.74 -1.06
CA ARG A 154 14.46 11.48 -2.21
C ARG A 154 13.48 12.58 -1.85
N LYS A 155 13.05 12.69 -0.59
CA LYS A 155 12.32 13.89 -0.17
C LYS A 155 13.30 15.05 -0.28
N PRO A 156 13.06 16.06 -1.14
CA PRO A 156 13.90 17.25 -1.13
C PRO A 156 13.86 17.77 0.30
N HIS A 157 15.02 17.77 0.97
CA HIS A 157 15.16 18.56 2.18
C HIS A 157 14.71 19.96 1.80
N GLY A 158 13.82 20.52 2.64
CA GLY A 158 13.26 21.85 2.40
C GLY A 158 14.35 22.79 1.93
N ASN A 159 14.04 23.57 0.90
CA ASN A 159 14.86 24.63 0.37
C ASN A 159 15.19 25.63 1.50
N ASP A 160 16.25 25.38 2.27
CA ASP A 160 16.86 26.31 3.22
C ASP A 160 17.63 27.39 2.45
N ASN A 161 16.91 28.16 1.64
CA ASN A 161 17.36 29.44 1.13
C ASN A 161 16.84 30.53 2.06
N ASN A 162 17.41 30.61 3.27
CA ASN A 162 17.33 31.82 4.08
C ASN A 162 18.64 32.06 4.83
N SER A 163 19.73 32.14 4.06
CA SER A 163 21.01 32.71 4.52
C SER A 163 20.83 34.22 4.73
N ARG A 164 20.30 34.61 5.90
CA ARG A 164 20.53 35.98 6.39
C ARG A 164 22.00 36.08 6.82
N PRO A 165 22.80 37.03 6.29
CA PRO A 165 24.17 37.19 6.76
C PRO A 165 24.14 37.65 8.22
N LYS A 166 24.82 36.90 9.10
CA LYS A 166 25.17 37.34 10.45
C LYS A 166 25.95 38.66 10.32
N GLN A 167 25.32 39.78 10.65
CA GLN A 167 26.06 40.97 11.05
C GLN A 167 26.50 40.74 12.50
N THR A 168 27.81 40.65 12.71
CA THR A 168 28.42 40.75 14.04
C THR A 168 28.94 42.18 14.24
N PRO A 169 28.86 42.72 15.46
CA PRO A 169 29.33 44.07 15.82
C PRO A 169 30.85 44.22 15.75
#